data_AF-A0A965Q6C4-F1
#
_entry.id   AF-A0A965Q6C4-F1
#
_cell.length_a   1.000
_cell.length_b   1.000
_cell.length_c   1.000
_cell.angle_alpha   90.00
_cell.angle_beta   90.00
_cell.angle_gamma   90.00
#
_symmetry.space_group_name_H-M   'P 1'
#
loop_
_entity.id
_entity.type
_entity.pdbx_description
1 polymer ?
#
loop_
_entity_poly.entity_id
_entity_poly.type
_entity_poly.pdbx_seq_one_letter_code
_entity_poly.pdbx_strand_id
1 'polypeptide(L)' 'MRTNIKPPKCGIEMIKRFESCELVAYPDPGTGGDPWTIGWGNTRWDDGRPVKKGDVITAKGADDLLYFWIEKSFWPGV' A
#
# COMPACT_ATOMS: atom_id res chain seq x y z
N MET A 1 21.97 20.62 1.96
CA MET A 1 21.32 19.74 2.95
C MET A 1 20.10 19.13 2.30
N ARG A 2 20.02 17.80 2.18
CA ARG A 2 18.77 17.14 1.80
C ARG A 2 17.97 16.96 3.09
N THR A 3 16.85 17.65 3.18
CA THR A 3 15.97 17.57 4.34
C THR A 3 15.11 16.33 4.22
N ASN A 4 15.16 15.47 5.24
CA ASN A 4 14.36 14.25 5.40
C ASN A 4 12.86 14.60 5.48
N ILE A 5 12.25 14.97 4.35
CA ILE A 5 10.84 15.37 4.26
C ILE A 5 10.02 14.10 4.11
N LYS A 6 9.41 13.68 5.20
CA LYS A 6 8.37 12.65 5.17
C LYS A 6 7.10 13.23 4.52
N PRO A 7 6.29 12.40 3.84
CA PRO A 7 4.97 12.81 3.40
C PRO A 7 4.21 13.43 4.57
N PRO A 8 3.56 14.59 4.37
CA PRO A 8 2.77 15.18 5.44
C PRO A 8 1.66 14.20 5.81
N LYS A 9 1.42 14.00 7.10
CA LYS A 9 0.43 13.04 7.61
C LYS A 9 -0.94 13.19 6.95
N CYS A 10 -1.33 14.42 6.60
CA CYS A 10 -2.59 14.70 5.92
C CYS A 10 -2.73 13.97 4.58
N GLY A 11 -1.65 13.75 3.82
CA GLY A 11 -1.71 12.99 2.56
C GLY A 11 -2.05 11.53 2.79
N ILE A 12 -1.51 10.94 3.86
CA ILE A 12 -1.74 9.54 4.23
C ILE A 12 -3.18 9.37 4.75
N GLU A 13 -3.63 10.26 5.62
CA GLU A 13 -5.01 10.25 6.11
C GLU A 13 -6.03 10.46 4.98
N MET A 14 -5.67 11.24 3.96
CA MET A 14 -6.51 11.44 2.79
C MET A 14 -6.65 10.14 1.98
N ILE A 15 -5.55 9.41 1.75
CA ILE A 15 -5.59 8.07 1.13
C ILE A 15 -6.52 7.16 1.93
N LYS A 16 -6.28 7.05 3.25
CA LYS A 16 -7.08 6.18 4.12
C LYS A 16 -8.57 6.54 4.20
N ARG A 17 -8.92 7.80 3.89
CA ARG A 17 -10.30 8.28 3.91
C ARG A 17 -11.06 7.98 2.64
N PHE A 18 -10.38 7.89 1.50
CA PHE A 18 -11.01 7.62 0.21
C PHE A 18 -10.89 6.15 -0.19
N GLU A 19 -9.81 5.49 0.20
CA GLU A 19 -9.59 4.06 -0.04
C GLU A 19 -10.22 3.23 1.07
N SER A 20 -10.75 2.05 0.75
CA SER A 20 -11.12 1.06 1.76
C SER A 20 -9.88 0.23 2.14
N CYS A 21 -9.78 -0.19 3.40
CA CYS A 21 -8.70 -1.07 3.84
C CYS A 21 -9.17 -2.52 3.83
N GLU A 22 -8.65 -3.31 2.89
CA GLU A 22 -9.01 -4.71 2.74
C GLU A 22 -7.93 -5.61 3.36
N LEU A 23 -8.31 -6.33 4.42
CA LEU A 23 -7.36 -7.17 5.18
C LEU A 23 -7.14 -8.56 4.55
N VAL A 24 -7.94 -8.90 3.55
CA VAL A 24 -7.82 -10.14 2.77
C VAL A 24 -7.63 -9.74 1.32
N ALA A 25 -6.70 -10.39 0.62
CA ALA A 25 -6.45 -10.10 -0.78
C ALA A 25 -7.70 -10.32 -1.63
N TYR A 26 -8.00 -9.35 -2.49
CA TYR A 26 -9.11 -9.38 -3.43
C TYR A 26 -8.60 -9.22 -4.87
N PRO A 27 -9.30 -9.77 -5.87
CA PRO A 27 -8.93 -9.59 -7.27
C PRO A 27 -9.16 -8.14 -7.67
N ASP A 28 -8.25 -7.57 -8.46
CA ASP A 28 -8.41 -6.20 -8.93
C ASP A 28 -9.73 -6.03 -9.73
N PRO A 29 -10.58 -5.02 -9.44
CA PRO A 29 -11.94 -4.92 -9.99
C PRO A 29 -12.03 -4.83 -11.52
N GLY A 30 -10.92 -4.61 -12.23
CA GLY A 30 -10.88 -4.48 -13.68
C GLY A 30 -10.42 -5.73 -14.45
N THR A 31 -9.84 -6.74 -13.79
CA THR A 31 -9.12 -7.82 -14.50
C THR A 31 -9.74 -9.21 -14.35
N GLY A 32 -10.65 -9.39 -13.39
CA GLY A 32 -11.25 -10.70 -13.09
C GLY A 32 -10.25 -11.72 -12.55
N GLY A 33 -9.07 -11.29 -12.11
CA GLY A 33 -7.97 -12.15 -11.69
C GLY A 33 -6.77 -11.34 -11.18
N ASP A 34 -5.57 -11.64 -11.70
CA ASP A 34 -4.36 -10.88 -11.37
C ASP A 34 -4.38 -9.45 -11.95
N PRO A 35 -3.73 -8.47 -11.30
CA PRO A 35 -3.06 -8.59 -10.01
C PRO A 35 -4.07 -8.66 -8.84
N TRP A 36 -3.67 -9.31 -7.74
CA TRP A 36 -4.41 -9.21 -6.48
C TRP A 36 -4.02 -7.94 -5.74
N THR A 37 -4.96 -7.40 -4.98
CA THR A 37 -4.81 -6.18 -4.21
C THR A 37 -5.08 -6.45 -2.73
N ILE A 38 -4.34 -5.79 -1.83
CA ILE A 38 -4.50 -5.92 -0.37
C ILE A 38 -4.18 -4.60 0.35
N GLY A 39 -4.71 -4.43 1.56
CA GLY A 39 -4.53 -3.25 2.39
C GLY A 39 -5.14 -2.00 1.74
N TRP A 40 -4.38 -0.91 1.71
CA TRP A 40 -4.76 0.36 1.08
C TRP A 40 -4.45 0.40 -0.43
N GLY A 41 -4.78 -0.68 -1.16
CA GLY A 41 -4.63 -0.72 -2.62
C GLY A 41 -3.27 -1.23 -3.13
N ASN A 42 -2.52 -2.01 -2.36
CA ASN A 42 -1.20 -2.51 -2.78
C ASN A 42 -1.30 -3.83 -3.55
N THR A 43 -0.56 -3.94 -4.67
CA THR A 43 -0.46 -5.18 -5.47
C THR A 43 0.82 -5.97 -5.22
N ARG A 44 1.73 -5.43 -4.40
CA ARG A 44 3.01 -6.04 -4.03
C ARG A 44 3.31 -5.82 -2.56
N TRP A 45 3.99 -6.79 -1.96
CA TRP A 45 4.56 -6.68 -0.62
C TRP A 45 5.83 -5.82 -0.63
N ASP A 46 6.33 -5.48 0.54
CA ASP A 46 7.53 -4.67 0.76
C ASP A 46 8.81 -5.31 0.17
N ASP A 47 8.89 -6.63 0.21
CA ASP A 47 9.91 -7.45 -0.47
C ASP A 47 9.78 -7.47 -2.01
N GLY A 48 8.71 -6.88 -2.56
CA GLY A 48 8.42 -6.80 -3.99
C GLY A 48 7.66 -8.00 -4.57
N ARG A 49 7.37 -9.05 -3.80
CA ARG A 49 6.58 -10.21 -4.27
C ARG A 49 5.14 -9.77 -4.56
N PRO A 50 4.50 -10.29 -5.63
CA PRO A 50 3.09 -9.98 -5.91
C PRO A 50 2.20 -10.51 -4.80
N VAL A 51 1.13 -9.77 -4.49
CA VAL A 51 0.03 -10.23 -3.65
C VAL A 51 -0.68 -11.38 -4.36
N LYS A 52 -1.18 -12.36 -3.59
CA LYS A 52 -1.84 -13.55 -4.13
C LYS A 52 -3.16 -13.83 -3.42
N LYS A 53 -4.00 -14.63 -4.06
CA LYS A 53 -5.24 -15.15 -3.47
C LYS A 53 -4.98 -15.79 -2.11
N GLY A 54 -5.75 -15.37 -1.10
CA GLY A 54 -5.68 -15.92 0.25
C GLY A 54 -4.61 -15.27 1.14
N ASP A 55 -3.85 -14.31 0.62
CA ASP A 55 -3.01 -13.46 1.46
C ASP A 55 -3.88 -12.67 2.46
N VAL A 56 -3.41 -12.59 3.71
CA VAL A 56 -4.06 -11.85 4.79
C VAL A 56 -3.05 -10.90 5.42
N ILE A 57 -3.50 -9.70 5.74
CA ILE A 57 -2.70 -8.67 6.39
C ILE A 57 -3.41 -8.15 7.64
N THR A 58 -2.65 -7.72 8.63
CA THR A 58 -3.22 -7.00 9.78
C THR A 58 -3.46 -5.54 9.41
N ALA A 59 -4.36 -4.86 10.12
CA ALA A 59 -4.56 -3.41 9.90
C ALA A 59 -3.26 -2.61 10.05
N LYS A 60 -2.43 -2.98 11.05
CA LYS A 60 -1.10 -2.38 11.21
C LYS A 60 -0.18 -2.70 10.03
N GLY A 61 -0.19 -3.94 9.54
CA GLY A 61 0.59 -4.32 8.37
C GLY A 61 0.17 -3.58 7.11
N ALA A 62 -1.13 -3.34 6.91
CA ALA A 62 -1.65 -2.55 5.80
C ALA A 62 -1.15 -1.10 5.87
N ASP A 63 -1.16 -0.51 7.07
CA ASP A 63 -0.56 0.80 7.31
C ASP A 63 0.94 0.80 6.98
N ASP A 64 1.71 -0.13 7.55
CA ASP A 64 3.16 -0.22 7.34
C ASP A 64 3.50 -0.40 5.85
N LEU A 65 2.72 -1.22 5.12
CA LEU A 65 2.89 -1.45 3.69
C LEU A 65 2.61 -0.18 2.87
N LEU A 66 1.57 0.58 3.24
CA LEU A 66 1.30 1.88 2.63
C LEU A 66 2.46 2.86 2.87
N TYR A 67 2.95 2.96 4.11
CA TYR A 67 4.10 3.82 4.43
C TYR A 67 5.34 3.45 3.61
N PHE A 68 5.64 2.15 3.52
CA PHE A 68 6.78 1.64 2.76
C PHE A 68 6.73 2.06 1.29
N TRP A 69 5.58 1.86 0.62
CA TRP A 69 5.45 2.18 -0.80
C TRP A 69 5.41 3.68 -1.07
N ILE A 70 4.84 4.48 -0.16
CA ILE A 70 4.93 5.95 -0.27
C ILE A 70 6.40 6.39 -0.21
N GLU A 71 7.17 5.90 0.76
CA GLU A 71 8.59 6.22 0.89
C GLU A 71 9.41 5.74 -0.31
N LYS A 72 9.17 4.51 -0.78
CA LYS A 72 9.94 3.88 -1.87
C LYS A 72 9.65 4.46 -3.25
N SER A 73 8.37 4.63 -3.60
CA SER A 73 7.95 4.95 -4.98
C SER A 73 7.84 6.44 -5.26
N PHE A 74 7.40 7.21 -4.26
CA PHE A 74 7.12 8.64 -4.43
C PHE A 74 8.23 9.52 -3.86
N TRP A 75 9.20 8.92 -3.19
CA TRP A 75 10.31 9.62 -2.58
C TRP A 75 11.67 8.88 -2.65
N PRO A 76 12.13 8.46 -3.85
CA PRO A 76 13.45 7.86 -4.00
C PRO A 76 14.54 8.94 -3.87
N GLY A 77 14.90 9.28 -2.64
CA GLY A 77 16.12 10.04 -2.32
C GLY A 77 15.97 11.56 -2.26
N VAL A 78 15.26 12.05 -1.24
CA VAL A 78 15.90 13.06 -0.38
C VAL A 78 16.63 12.40 0.77
#